data_AF-A0A958UTL3-F1
#
_entry.id   AF-A0A958UTL3-F1
#
_cell.length_a   1.000
_cell.length_b   1.000
_cell.length_c   1.000
_cell.angle_alpha   90.00
_cell.angle_beta   90.00
_cell.angle_gamma   90.00
#
_symmetry.space_group_name_H-M   'P 1'
#
loop_
_entity.id
_entity.type
_entity.pdbx_description
1 polymer ?
#
loop_
_entity_poly.entity_id
_entity_poly.type
_entity_poly.pdbx_seq_one_letter_code
_entity_poly.pdbx_strand_id
1 'polypeptide(L)'
;FGLDRFHHYLKELHLKDIKYNANHYGLTLVLGGAESNLWDLCKSYAGMASTLNHFSETSSEYYSNEFCEPIYLSSENADFGKKSLTKTLFDAASIYLTFQSLKEVNRPEGEENWEFFDDSKQIAWKTGTSFGFRDAWAIGAT
;
A
#
# COMPACT_ATOMS: atom_id res chain seq x y z
N PHE A 1 -1.95 18.35 5.48
CA PHE A 1 -2.73 17.13 5.77
C PHE A 1 -2.89 17.01 7.28
N GLY A 2 -3.99 16.48 7.82
CA GLY A 2 -4.30 16.53 9.26
C GLY A 2 -4.65 15.16 9.85
N LEU A 3 -4.63 15.04 11.18
CA LEU A 3 -4.81 13.79 11.92
C LEU A 3 -6.11 13.06 11.57
N ASP A 4 -7.26 13.73 11.67
CA ASP A 4 -8.57 13.11 11.37
C ASP A 4 -8.67 12.66 9.91
N ARG A 5 -8.12 13.45 8.99
CA ARG A 5 -8.10 13.10 7.57
C ARG A 5 -7.22 11.87 7.32
N PHE A 6 -6.05 11.80 7.94
CA PHE A 6 -5.17 10.64 7.81
C PHE A 6 -5.82 9.38 8.37
N HIS A 7 -6.37 9.46 9.58
CA HIS A 7 -7.11 8.36 10.20
C HIS A 7 -8.28 7.90 9.33
N HIS A 8 -9.04 8.83 8.73
CA HIS A 8 -10.11 8.48 7.80
C HIS A 8 -9.61 7.64 6.62
N TYR A 9 -8.51 8.03 5.94
CA TYR A 9 -7.95 7.22 4.86
C TYR A 9 -7.51 5.82 5.32
N LEU A 10 -6.96 5.69 6.53
CA LEU A 10 -6.62 4.38 7.10
C LEU A 10 -7.87 3.51 7.37
N LYS A 11 -9.00 4.13 7.70
CA LYS A 11 -10.28 3.43 7.83
C LYS A 11 -10.87 3.01 6.49
N GLU A 12 -10.75 3.85 5.45
CA GLU A 12 -11.16 3.52 4.08
C GLU A 12 -10.33 2.37 3.46
N LEU A 13 -9.09 2.18 3.92
CA LEU A 13 -8.29 0.99 3.58
C LEU A 13 -8.73 -0.30 4.30
N HIS A 14 -9.75 -0.21 5.15
CA HIS A 14 -10.27 -1.34 5.93
C HIS A 14 -9.19 -2.07 6.73
N LEU A 15 -8.28 -1.32 7.36
CA LEU A 15 -7.32 -1.85 8.32
C LEU A 15 -8.07 -2.22 9.62
N LYS A 16 -8.25 -3.52 9.87
CA LYS A 16 -9.18 -4.04 10.89
C LYS A 16 -8.74 -3.73 12.32
N ASP A 17 -7.43 -3.60 12.53
CA ASP A 17 -6.86 -3.38 13.86
C ASP A 17 -6.81 -1.90 14.28
N ILE A 18 -7.09 -0.96 13.35
CA ILE A 18 -7.29 0.45 13.69
C ILE A 18 -8.70 0.64 14.26
N LYS A 19 -8.83 0.35 15.56
CA LYS A 19 -10.11 0.28 16.29
C LYS A 19 -10.49 1.59 16.95
N TYR A 20 -9.50 2.36 17.39
CA TYR A 20 -9.75 3.58 18.15
C TYR A 20 -9.91 4.81 17.25
N ASN A 21 -10.40 5.91 17.84
CA ASN A 21 -10.57 7.17 17.12
C ASN A 21 -9.21 7.88 16.91
N ALA A 22 -9.22 8.92 16.07
CA ALA A 22 -8.01 9.66 15.73
C ALA A 22 -7.28 10.25 16.96
N ASN A 23 -8.03 10.73 17.97
CA ASN A 23 -7.48 11.30 19.20
C ASN A 23 -6.76 10.28 20.08
N HIS A 24 -7.16 9.01 20.06
CA HIS A 24 -6.48 7.94 20.78
C HIS A 24 -5.06 7.72 20.25
N TYR A 25 -4.92 7.63 18.92
CA TYR A 25 -3.62 7.44 18.28
C TYR A 25 -2.77 8.71 18.30
N GLY A 26 -3.41 9.87 18.15
CA GLY A 26 -2.74 11.17 18.12
C GLY A 26 -1.72 11.27 16.99
N LEU A 27 -0.75 12.17 17.14
CA LEU A 27 0.28 12.39 16.12
C LEU A 27 1.23 11.21 15.92
N THR A 28 1.26 10.24 16.84
CA THR A 28 2.09 9.04 16.67
C THR A 28 1.64 8.16 15.50
N LEU A 29 0.41 8.37 15.01
CA LEU A 29 -0.13 7.67 13.85
C LEU A 29 0.76 7.79 12.61
N VAL A 30 1.37 8.96 12.36
CA VAL A 30 2.27 9.15 11.19
C VAL A 30 3.61 8.42 11.32
N LEU A 31 3.95 7.96 12.52
CA LEU A 31 5.14 7.17 12.82
C LEU A 31 4.83 5.66 12.92
N GLY A 32 3.59 5.24 12.61
CA GLY A 32 3.16 3.85 12.74
C GLY A 32 2.76 3.46 14.16
N GLY A 33 2.34 4.42 15.00
CA GLY A 33 1.84 4.18 16.38
C GLY A 33 0.45 3.55 16.47
N ALA A 34 0.00 2.84 15.43
CA ALA A 34 -1.29 2.14 15.40
C ALA A 34 -1.10 0.66 15.13
N GLU A 35 -2.05 -0.14 15.57
CA GLU A 35 -2.06 -1.58 15.35
C GLU A 35 -2.35 -1.91 13.88
N SER A 36 -1.70 -2.96 13.36
CA SER A 36 -1.94 -3.47 12.03
C SER A 36 -1.57 -4.96 11.95
N ASN A 37 -2.03 -5.61 10.89
CA ASN A 37 -1.69 -7.00 10.59
C ASN A 37 -1.17 -7.11 9.16
N LEU A 38 -0.35 -8.13 8.89
CA LEU A 38 0.30 -8.29 7.59
C LEU A 38 -0.71 -8.46 6.45
N TRP A 39 -1.85 -9.11 6.71
CA TRP A 39 -2.89 -9.34 5.71
C TRP A 39 -3.49 -8.04 5.16
N ASP A 40 -3.89 -7.13 6.05
CA ASP A 40 -4.48 -5.85 5.67
C ASP A 40 -3.44 -4.90 5.02
N LEU A 41 -2.18 -4.99 5.45
CA LEU A 41 -1.09 -4.26 4.80
C LEU A 41 -0.85 -4.78 3.37
N CYS A 42 -0.73 -6.10 3.18
CA CYS A 42 -0.59 -6.71 1.87
C CYS A 42 -1.77 -6.38 0.96
N LYS A 43 -3.01 -6.46 1.47
CA LYS A 43 -4.22 -6.02 0.76
C LYS A 43 -4.11 -4.57 0.27
N SER A 44 -3.65 -3.67 1.13
CA SER A 44 -3.53 -2.24 0.79
C SER A 44 -2.49 -1.98 -0.31
N TYR A 45 -1.32 -2.63 -0.23
CA TYR A 45 -0.29 -2.52 -1.28
C TYR A 45 -0.73 -3.19 -2.59
N ALA A 46 -1.38 -4.35 -2.51
CA ALA A 46 -1.93 -5.05 -3.67
C ALA A 46 -3.02 -4.22 -4.36
N GLY A 47 -3.93 -3.59 -3.60
CA GLY A 47 -4.96 -2.70 -4.15
C GLY A 47 -4.37 -1.50 -4.88
N MET A 48 -3.29 -0.90 -4.35
CA MET A 48 -2.55 0.17 -5.05
C MET A 48 -1.93 -0.32 -6.37
N ALA A 49 -1.25 -1.47 -6.36
CA ALA A 49 -0.66 -2.06 -7.58
C ALA A 49 -1.75 -2.44 -8.61
N SER A 50 -2.82 -3.07 -8.15
CA SER A 50 -4.01 -3.42 -8.95
C SER A 50 -4.63 -2.19 -9.60
N THR A 51 -4.78 -1.09 -8.84
CA THR A 51 -5.29 0.19 -9.36
C THR A 51 -4.48 0.65 -10.57
N LEU A 52 -3.13 0.62 -10.51
CA LEU A 52 -2.29 1.07 -11.61
C LEU A 52 -2.40 0.16 -12.84
N ASN A 53 -2.36 -1.15 -12.61
CA ASN A 53 -2.45 -2.14 -13.69
C ASN A 53 -3.77 -1.99 -14.44
N HIS A 54 -4.88 -2.01 -13.71
CA HIS A 54 -6.21 -1.83 -14.29
C HIS A 54 -6.40 -0.45 -14.91
N PHE A 55 -5.90 0.63 -14.31
CA PHE A 55 -5.99 1.96 -14.89
C PHE A 55 -5.29 2.04 -16.25
N SER A 56 -4.15 1.36 -16.41
CA SER A 56 -3.44 1.25 -17.69
C SER A 56 -4.19 0.38 -18.70
N GLU A 57 -4.69 -0.78 -18.27
CA GLU A 57 -5.41 -1.74 -19.13
C GLU A 57 -6.76 -1.23 -19.63
N THR A 58 -7.46 -0.46 -18.80
CA THR A 58 -8.82 0.02 -19.06
C THR A 58 -8.87 1.41 -19.68
N SER A 59 -7.71 1.99 -20.05
CA SER A 59 -7.63 3.33 -20.64
C SER A 59 -8.16 4.43 -19.70
N SER A 60 -7.59 4.50 -18.49
CA SER A 60 -7.88 5.51 -17.46
C SER A 60 -9.19 5.35 -16.68
N GLU A 61 -9.67 4.12 -16.51
CA GLU A 61 -10.79 3.80 -15.63
C GLU A 61 -10.32 3.18 -14.30
N TYR A 62 -11.16 3.28 -13.28
CA TYR A 62 -10.97 2.71 -11.95
C TYR A 62 -12.06 1.68 -11.65
N TYR A 63 -11.73 0.65 -10.88
CA TYR A 63 -12.74 -0.25 -10.32
C TYR A 63 -13.25 0.22 -8.95
N SER A 64 -14.56 0.07 -8.72
CA SER A 64 -15.22 0.53 -7.49
C SER A 64 -14.80 -0.23 -6.23
N ASN A 65 -14.23 -1.43 -6.36
CA ASN A 65 -13.84 -2.31 -5.24
C ASN A 65 -12.39 -2.83 -5.40
N GLU A 66 -11.48 -1.96 -5.81
CA GLU A 66 -10.07 -2.30 -6.08
C GLU A 66 -9.31 -2.81 -4.83
N PHE A 67 -9.72 -2.36 -3.64
CA PHE A 67 -9.13 -2.75 -2.34
C PHE A 67 -9.90 -3.90 -1.67
N CYS A 68 -10.48 -4.80 -2.47
CA CYS A 68 -11.21 -5.97 -1.98
C CYS A 68 -10.34 -6.92 -1.14
N GLU A 69 -10.97 -7.80 -0.36
CA GLU A 69 -10.23 -8.78 0.44
C GLU A 69 -9.46 -9.76 -0.47
N PRO A 70 -8.18 -10.07 -0.18
CA PRO A 70 -7.42 -11.04 -0.94
C PRO A 70 -8.09 -12.42 -0.91
N ILE A 71 -8.04 -13.10 -2.03
CA ILE A 71 -8.59 -14.44 -2.19
C ILE A 71 -7.47 -15.47 -2.07
N TYR A 72 -7.67 -16.46 -1.20
CA TYR A 72 -6.71 -17.55 -1.00
C TYR A 72 -6.98 -18.76 -1.91
N LEU A 73 -8.25 -19.00 -2.26
CA LEU A 73 -8.65 -20.16 -3.05
C LEU A 73 -8.55 -19.85 -4.54
N SER A 74 -7.78 -20.65 -5.29
CA SER A 74 -7.59 -20.44 -6.73
C SER A 74 -8.86 -20.59 -7.57
N SER A 75 -9.92 -21.20 -7.02
CA SER A 75 -11.22 -21.35 -7.67
C SER A 75 -12.09 -20.09 -7.60
N GLU A 76 -11.74 -19.15 -6.73
CA GLU A 76 -12.48 -17.92 -6.52
C GLU A 76 -11.82 -16.78 -7.31
N ASN A 77 -12.64 -15.82 -7.76
CA ASN A 77 -12.19 -14.65 -8.51
C ASN A 77 -12.49 -13.39 -7.70
N ALA A 78 -11.58 -12.42 -7.76
CA ALA A 78 -11.77 -11.13 -7.11
C ALA A 78 -12.90 -10.35 -7.78
N ASP A 79 -13.83 -9.86 -6.98
CA ASP A 79 -14.88 -8.94 -7.46
C ASP A 79 -14.42 -7.49 -7.27
N PHE A 80 -13.81 -6.95 -8.32
CA PHE A 80 -13.39 -5.54 -8.36
C PHE A 80 -14.58 -4.58 -8.54
N GLY A 81 -15.79 -5.07 -8.78
CA GLY A 81 -16.97 -4.24 -8.99
C GLY A 81 -17.02 -3.56 -10.36
N LYS A 82 -17.57 -2.34 -10.41
CA LYS A 82 -17.84 -1.63 -11.68
C LYS A 82 -16.71 -0.68 -12.04
N LYS A 83 -16.50 -0.49 -13.34
CA LYS A 83 -15.61 0.55 -13.87
C LYS A 83 -16.22 1.94 -13.74
N SER A 84 -15.36 2.92 -13.51
CA SER A 84 -15.72 4.33 -13.36
C SER A 84 -14.54 5.22 -13.75
N LEU A 85 -14.82 6.41 -14.28
CA LEU A 85 -13.79 7.45 -14.48
C LEU A 85 -13.39 8.15 -13.17
N THR A 86 -14.15 7.92 -12.10
CA THR A 86 -13.88 8.52 -10.79
C THR A 86 -13.02 7.58 -9.96
N LYS A 87 -11.96 8.12 -9.37
CA LYS A 87 -11.09 7.37 -8.44
C LYS A 87 -11.87 6.86 -7.23
N THR A 88 -11.51 5.67 -6.76
CA THR A 88 -12.13 5.06 -5.59
C THR A 88 -11.59 5.67 -4.30
N LEU A 89 -10.28 5.54 -4.06
CA LEU A 89 -9.62 6.05 -2.86
C LEU A 89 -8.44 6.96 -3.18
N PHE A 90 -7.47 6.42 -3.93
CA PHE A 90 -6.31 7.15 -4.42
C PHE A 90 -6.35 7.19 -5.95
N ASP A 91 -5.87 8.29 -6.55
CA ASP A 91 -5.71 8.36 -8.00
C ASP A 91 -4.44 7.65 -8.46
N ALA A 92 -4.47 7.18 -9.71
CA ALA A 92 -3.36 6.45 -10.31
C ALA A 92 -2.06 7.26 -10.31
N ALA A 93 -2.12 8.58 -10.55
CA ALA A 93 -0.92 9.42 -10.56
C ALA A 93 -0.23 9.46 -9.17
N SER A 94 -1.01 9.63 -8.09
CA SER A 94 -0.48 9.63 -6.72
C SER A 94 0.11 8.28 -6.33
N ILE A 95 -0.55 7.18 -6.70
CA ILE A 95 -0.04 5.82 -6.45
C ILE A 95 1.27 5.60 -7.23
N TYR A 96 1.30 5.98 -8.51
CA TYR A 96 2.48 5.85 -9.36
C TYR A 96 3.68 6.59 -8.75
N LEU A 97 3.50 7.86 -8.38
CA LEU A 97 4.56 8.66 -7.76
C LEU A 97 5.02 8.05 -6.43
N THR A 98 4.09 7.51 -5.64
CA THR A 98 4.43 6.78 -4.41
C THR A 98 5.31 5.58 -4.71
N PHE A 99 4.96 4.74 -5.69
CA PHE A 99 5.81 3.60 -6.07
C PHE A 99 7.13 4.01 -6.71
N GLN A 100 7.21 5.13 -7.45
CA GLN A 100 8.51 5.65 -7.91
C GLN A 100 9.40 5.98 -6.71
N SER A 101 8.88 6.72 -5.72
CA SER A 101 9.64 7.03 -4.50
C SER A 101 10.05 5.78 -3.72
N LEU A 102 9.22 4.73 -3.71
CA LEU A 102 9.52 3.46 -3.06
C LEU A 102 10.49 2.56 -3.85
N LYS A 103 10.78 2.85 -5.12
CA LYS A 103 11.84 2.18 -5.89
C LYS A 103 13.21 2.82 -5.66
N GLU A 104 13.22 4.14 -5.43
CA GLU A 104 14.43 4.96 -5.27
C GLU A 104 14.98 5.01 -3.83
N VAL A 105 14.42 4.24 -2.89
CA VAL A 105 14.88 4.27 -1.49
C VAL A 105 16.31 3.74 -1.39
N ASN A 106 17.20 4.52 -0.77
CA ASN A 106 18.59 4.14 -0.49
C ASN A 106 18.65 2.76 0.16
N ARG A 107 19.25 1.82 -0.55
CA ARG A 107 19.57 0.48 -0.05
C ARG A 107 20.76 0.64 0.91
N PRO A 108 20.77 0.01 2.10
CA PRO A 108 21.85 0.17 3.07
C PRO A 108 23.23 0.00 2.41
N GLU A 109 24.15 0.94 2.66
CA GLU A 109 25.50 0.95 2.07
C GLU A 109 26.23 -0.38 2.36
N GLY A 110 26.68 -1.05 1.29
CA GLY A 110 27.27 -2.39 1.33
C GLY A 110 26.97 -3.25 0.09
N GLU A 111 25.96 -2.88 -0.71
CA GLU A 111 25.63 -3.54 -1.98
C GLU A 111 25.76 -2.59 -3.18
N GLU A 112 26.91 -1.90 -3.35
CA GLU A 112 27.18 -1.05 -4.54
C GLU A 112 27.08 -1.78 -5.89
N ASN A 113 26.87 -3.10 -5.88
CA ASN A 113 26.65 -3.92 -7.07
C ASN A 113 25.16 -4.14 -7.42
N TRP A 114 24.21 -3.52 -6.69
CA TRP A 114 22.78 -3.78 -6.95
C TRP A 114 22.30 -3.24 -8.30
N GLU A 115 22.88 -2.13 -8.75
CA GLU A 115 22.63 -1.53 -10.07
C GLU A 115 23.13 -2.44 -11.21
N PHE A 116 24.05 -3.37 -10.92
CA PHE A 116 24.61 -4.33 -11.87
C PHE A 116 23.84 -5.67 -11.94
N PHE A 117 22.84 -5.89 -11.09
CA PHE A 117 21.87 -6.98 -11.30
C PHE A 117 20.86 -6.55 -12.37
N ASP A 118 21.35 -6.45 -13.61
CA ASP A 118 20.67 -6.00 -14.84
C ASP A 118 19.55 -6.96 -15.33
N ASP A 119 19.09 -7.86 -14.46
CA ASP A 119 17.93 -8.77 -14.65
C ASP A 119 16.95 -8.69 -13.45
N SER A 120 17.19 -7.76 -12.51
CA SER A 120 16.43 -7.64 -11.27
C SER A 120 15.10 -6.90 -11.51
N LYS A 121 13.98 -7.60 -11.27
CA LYS A 121 12.64 -6.98 -11.28
C LYS A 121 12.66 -5.69 -10.48
N GLN A 122 12.09 -4.63 -11.05
CA GLN A 122 11.90 -3.36 -10.35
C GLN A 122 10.88 -3.56 -9.24
N ILE A 123 11.33 -3.54 -7.98
CA ILE A 123 10.47 -3.72 -6.80
C ILE A 123 10.36 -2.39 -6.07
N ALA A 124 9.13 -1.88 -5.93
CA ALA A 124 8.83 -0.80 -5.01
C ALA A 124 8.64 -1.38 -3.62
N TRP A 125 9.45 -0.99 -2.63
CA TRP A 125 9.33 -1.55 -1.27
C TRP A 125 9.35 -0.51 -0.17
N LYS A 126 8.87 -0.91 1.00
CA LYS A 126 9.06 -0.19 2.25
C LYS A 126 9.41 -1.15 3.38
N THR A 127 10.37 -0.74 4.20
CA THR A 127 10.74 -1.40 5.46
C THR A 127 10.16 -0.65 6.66
N GLY A 128 10.00 -1.33 7.79
CA GLY A 128 9.71 -0.69 9.06
C GLY A 128 10.23 -1.48 10.25
N THR A 129 10.54 -0.76 11.33
CA THR A 129 11.04 -1.31 12.59
C THR A 129 10.38 -0.55 13.74
N SER A 130 9.78 -1.28 14.68
CA SER A 130 9.08 -0.65 15.80
C SER A 130 10.04 -0.26 16.93
N PHE A 131 9.55 0.57 17.86
CA PHE A 131 10.33 1.03 19.01
C PHE A 131 10.85 -0.16 19.85
N GLY A 132 12.14 -0.12 20.18
CA GLY A 132 12.79 -1.19 20.94
C GLY A 132 12.97 -2.49 20.16
N PHE A 133 12.94 -2.45 18.82
CA PHE A 133 13.16 -3.60 17.93
C PHE A 133 12.20 -4.76 18.16
N ARG A 134 10.94 -4.46 18.52
CA ARG A 134 9.93 -5.49 18.80
C ARG A 134 9.40 -6.14 17.53
N ASP A 135 9.29 -5.36 16.46
CA ASP A 135 8.76 -5.78 15.17
C ASP A 135 9.68 -5.28 14.06
N ALA A 136 9.84 -6.10 13.02
CA ALA A 136 10.50 -5.76 11.77
C ALA A 136 9.66 -6.28 10.60
N TRP A 137 9.48 -5.46 9.57
CA TRP A 137 8.69 -5.82 8.40
C TRP A 137 9.26 -5.20 7.12
N ALA A 138 8.94 -5.84 6.00
CA ALA A 138 9.17 -5.33 4.65
C ALA A 138 7.99 -5.72 3.77
N ILE A 139 7.50 -4.80 2.94
CA ILE A 139 6.45 -5.04 1.96
C ILE A 139 6.92 -4.48 0.63
N GLY A 140 6.78 -5.29 -0.43
CA GLY A 140 7.13 -4.93 -1.79
C GLY A 140 5.97 -5.16 -2.76
N ALA A 141 5.96 -4.37 -3.83
CA ALA A 141 5.07 -4.52 -4.97
C ALA A 141 5.87 -4.39 -6.28
N THR A 142 5.37 -5.01 -7.34
CA THR A 142 5.97 -5.02 -8.70
C THR A 142 4.94 -4.61 -9.72
#